data_AF-A0A380S7A3-F1
#
_entry.id   AF-A0A380S7A3-F1
#
_cell.length_a   1.000
_cell.length_b   1.000
_cell.length_c   1.000
_cell.angle_alpha   90.00
_cell.angle_beta   90.00
_cell.angle_gamma   90.00
#
_symmetry.space_group_name_H-M   'P 1'
#
loop_
_entity.id
_entity.type
_entity.pdbx_description
1 polymer ?
#
loop_
_entity_poly.entity_id
_entity_poly.type
_entity_poly.pdbx_seq_one_letter_code
_entity_poly.pdbx_strand_id
1 'polypeptide(L)'
;MQDNTKRGERALFWMKAIFIIFILYFFWSAPINAIFPGAEDNTLAPSVLVRIGFGFLVSIGMLFSLIAFLVYFLSWLHRAVANLQIVSVTDFSPMGAVLLTCIPLVGFVLHFWIFNDMVARQHDCMHERGILKERFPKKFLIAWFLVSLGILALMFTGTGNTSGQSIKGLIENILTVVSIGLYIKCFTFYIARERELYNVHTETLFRKRVDEIIREREIERAADQLRDKE
;
A
#
# COMPACT_ATOMS: atom_id res chain seq x y z
N MET A 1 -14.42 1.25 -14.67
CA MET A 1 -13.17 1.00 -13.90
C MET A 1 -12.02 1.73 -14.59
N GLN A 2 -11.07 2.30 -13.86
CA GLN A 2 -9.87 2.95 -14.43
C GLN A 2 -8.62 2.16 -14.06
N ASP A 3 -7.63 2.09 -14.97
CA ASP A 3 -6.33 1.52 -14.63
C ASP A 3 -5.65 2.37 -13.54
N ASN A 4 -5.51 1.76 -12.36
CA ASN A 4 -4.93 2.36 -11.17
C ASN A 4 -3.56 1.73 -10.82
N THR A 5 -3.10 0.78 -11.63
CA THR A 5 -1.89 -0.02 -11.38
C THR A 5 -0.67 0.88 -11.23
N LYS A 6 -0.50 1.86 -12.14
CA LYS A 6 0.65 2.80 -12.12
C LYS A 6 0.71 3.63 -10.83
N ARG A 7 -0.43 4.00 -10.25
CA ARG A 7 -0.46 4.76 -8.99
C ARG A 7 -0.04 3.87 -7.82
N GLY A 8 -0.54 2.63 -7.81
CA GLY A 8 -0.13 1.61 -6.85
C GLY A 8 1.38 1.32 -6.93
N GLU A 9 1.92 1.11 -8.13
CA GLU A 9 3.35 0.87 -8.35
C GLU A 9 4.22 2.03 -7.88
N ARG A 10 3.80 3.29 -8.12
CA ARG A 10 4.51 4.48 -7.61
C ARG A 10 4.46 4.57 -6.09
N ALA A 11 3.30 4.32 -5.47
CA ALA A 11 3.19 4.28 -4.02
C ALA A 11 4.11 3.19 -3.43
N LEU A 12 4.14 2.02 -4.08
CA LEU A 12 4.98 0.90 -3.67
C LEU A 12 6.48 1.20 -3.82
N PHE A 13 6.86 1.93 -4.86
CA PHE A 13 8.24 2.43 -5.04
C PHE A 13 8.64 3.34 -3.88
N TRP A 14 7.84 4.36 -3.56
CA TRP A 14 8.16 5.29 -2.46
C TRP A 14 8.17 4.61 -1.09
N MET A 15 7.29 3.64 -0.88
CA MET A 15 7.30 2.82 0.34
C MET A 15 8.59 1.99 0.47
N LYS A 16 9.09 1.41 -0.63
CA LYS A 16 10.39 0.72 -0.65
C LYS A 16 11.55 1.69 -0.42
N ALA A 17 11.49 2.90 -0.97
CA ALA A 17 12.48 3.94 -0.71
C ALA A 17 12.53 4.31 0.77
N ILE A 18 11.36 4.54 1.40
CA ILE A 18 11.21 4.74 2.84
C ILE A 18 11.84 3.58 3.62
N PHE A 19 11.53 2.34 3.23
CA PHE A 19 12.05 1.15 3.89
C PHE A 19 13.58 1.08 3.85
N ILE A 20 14.19 1.38 2.70
CA ILE A 20 15.66 1.41 2.54
C ILE A 20 16.26 2.54 3.35
N ILE A 21 15.70 3.75 3.29
CA ILE A 21 16.19 4.91 4.07
C ILE A 21 16.12 4.60 5.57
N PHE A 22 15.06 3.96 6.04
CA PHE A 22 14.90 3.54 7.44
C PHE A 22 15.97 2.53 7.86
N ILE A 23 16.22 1.51 7.03
CA ILE A 23 17.29 0.54 7.27
C ILE A 23 18.66 1.25 7.32
N LEU A 24 18.95 2.11 6.36
CA LEU A 24 20.20 2.87 6.32
C LEU A 24 20.37 3.76 7.56
N TYR A 25 19.31 4.44 7.99
CA TYR A 25 19.32 5.25 9.21
C TYR A 25 19.59 4.40 10.46
N PHE A 26 18.96 3.24 10.56
CA PHE A 26 19.14 2.32 11.69
C PHE A 26 20.57 1.76 11.76
N PHE A 27 21.08 1.22 10.65
CA PHE A 27 22.44 0.69 10.58
C PHE A 27 23.51 1.80 10.59
N TRP A 28 23.17 3.05 10.32
CA TRP A 28 24.09 4.18 10.48
C TRP A 28 24.17 4.65 11.94
N SER A 29 23.04 4.72 12.64
CA SER A 29 22.98 5.21 14.03
C SER A 29 23.59 4.24 15.04
N ALA A 30 23.50 2.92 14.83
CA ALA A 30 24.00 1.94 15.80
C ALA A 30 25.55 1.84 15.89
N PRO A 31 26.32 1.73 14.79
CA PRO A 31 27.78 1.58 14.85
C PRO A 31 28.49 2.91 15.13
N ILE A 32 27.99 4.04 14.60
CA ILE A 32 28.66 5.33 14.78
C ILE A 32 28.55 5.84 16.21
N ASN A 33 27.42 5.60 16.89
CA ASN A 33 27.31 5.90 18.33
C ASN A 33 28.25 5.04 19.18
N ALA A 34 28.60 3.83 18.73
CA ALA A 34 29.56 2.95 19.38
C ALA A 34 31.04 3.28 19.04
N ILE A 35 31.32 3.81 17.84
CA ILE A 35 32.70 4.11 17.36
C ILE A 35 33.19 5.48 17.82
N PHE A 36 32.30 6.44 18.10
CA PHE A 36 32.70 7.71 18.75
C PHE A 36 32.00 7.87 20.12
N PRO A 37 32.46 7.14 21.15
CA PRO A 37 32.07 7.39 22.53
C PRO A 37 32.82 8.65 23.00
N GLY A 38 32.17 9.80 22.93
CA GLY A 38 32.82 11.06 23.27
C GLY A 38 32.10 12.27 22.67
N ALA A 39 30.86 12.49 23.10
CA ALA A 39 30.09 13.69 22.79
C ALA A 39 29.85 14.55 24.05
N GLU A 40 30.74 14.46 25.05
CA GLU A 40 30.74 15.37 26.20
C GLU A 40 31.77 16.50 26.06
N ASP A 41 32.71 16.40 25.11
CA ASP A 41 33.70 17.46 24.87
C ASP A 41 33.18 18.44 23.81
N ASN A 42 32.91 19.67 24.26
CA ASN A 42 32.35 20.82 23.51
C ASN A 42 33.21 21.33 22.32
N THR A 43 34.15 20.54 21.82
CA THR A 43 34.79 20.83 20.54
C THR A 43 33.92 20.26 19.43
N LEU A 44 33.36 21.12 18.58
CA LEU A 44 32.68 20.74 17.32
C LEU A 44 33.69 20.04 16.40
N ALA A 45 33.98 18.77 16.69
CA ALA A 45 34.84 17.95 15.87
C ALA A 45 34.18 17.74 14.49
N PRO A 46 34.97 17.59 13.41
CA PRO A 46 34.46 17.28 12.07
C PRO A 46 33.47 16.10 12.05
N SER A 47 33.59 15.17 12.99
CA SER A 47 32.68 14.04 13.20
C SER A 47 31.24 14.47 13.58
N VAL A 48 31.06 15.53 14.35
CA VAL A 48 29.73 16.07 14.73
C VAL A 48 29.06 16.73 13.53
N LEU A 49 29.81 17.52 12.75
CA LEU A 49 29.30 18.15 11.53
C LEU A 49 28.87 17.11 10.48
N VAL A 50 29.64 16.03 10.30
CA VAL A 50 29.28 14.91 9.41
C VAL A 50 28.01 14.21 9.90
N ARG A 51 27.86 13.99 11.21
CA ARG A 51 26.64 13.39 11.80
C ARG A 51 25.40 14.27 11.58
N ILE A 52 25.52 15.57 11.82
CA ILE A 52 24.42 16.53 11.61
C ILE A 52 24.07 16.61 10.12
N GLY A 53 25.06 16.74 9.24
CA GLY A 53 24.85 16.82 7.79
C GLY A 53 24.19 15.56 7.23
N PHE A 54 24.66 14.37 7.63
CA PHE A 54 24.03 13.10 7.24
C PHE A 54 22.62 12.96 7.82
N GLY A 55 22.43 13.27 9.11
CA GLY A 55 21.12 13.21 9.77
C GLY A 55 20.10 14.13 9.10
N PHE A 56 20.51 15.34 8.71
CA PHE A 56 19.70 16.29 7.95
C PHE A 56 19.33 15.75 6.57
N LEU A 57 20.31 15.23 5.81
CA LEU A 57 20.08 14.65 4.48
C LEU A 57 19.08 13.47 4.54
N VAL A 58 19.27 12.55 5.49
CA VAL A 58 18.39 11.40 5.69
C VAL A 58 16.98 11.85 6.10
N SER A 59 16.88 12.83 7.00
CA SER A 59 15.58 13.35 7.45
C SER A 59 14.80 14.02 6.32
N ILE A 60 15.47 14.82 5.48
CA ILE A 60 14.85 15.43 4.29
C ILE A 60 14.46 14.35 3.27
N GLY A 61 15.35 13.40 3.00
CA GLY A 61 15.05 12.29 2.08
C GLY A 61 13.85 11.47 2.55
N MET A 62 13.77 11.21 3.86
CA MET A 62 12.64 10.51 4.48
C MET A 62 11.35 11.33 4.39
N LEU A 63 11.40 12.62 4.69
CA LEU A 63 10.24 13.52 4.60
C LEU A 63 9.69 13.58 3.17
N PHE A 64 10.57 13.80 2.20
CA PHE A 64 10.20 13.84 0.79
C PHE A 64 9.58 12.51 0.33
N SER A 65 10.22 11.39 0.68
CA SER A 65 9.73 10.06 0.33
C SER A 65 8.37 9.76 0.98
N LEU A 66 8.16 10.20 2.23
CA LEU A 66 6.89 10.08 2.95
C LEU A 66 5.78 10.89 2.28
N ILE A 67 6.05 12.15 1.92
CA ILE A 67 5.07 13.00 1.22
C ILE A 67 4.70 12.37 -0.14
N ALA A 68 5.70 11.96 -0.92
CA ALA A 68 5.47 11.32 -2.20
C ALA A 68 4.66 10.02 -2.02
N PHE A 69 5.03 9.19 -1.05
CA PHE A 69 4.28 7.98 -0.71
C PHE A 69 2.81 8.29 -0.39
N LEU A 70 2.54 9.23 0.52
CA LEU A 70 1.19 9.57 0.94
C LEU A 70 0.34 10.06 -0.23
N VAL A 71 0.87 10.95 -1.08
CA VAL A 71 0.15 11.46 -2.26
C VAL A 71 -0.26 10.32 -3.21
N TYR A 72 0.69 9.43 -3.53
CA TYR A 72 0.39 8.30 -4.42
C TYR A 72 -0.49 7.25 -3.75
N PHE A 73 -0.30 6.97 -2.47
CA PHE A 73 -1.04 5.97 -1.72
C PHE A 73 -2.51 6.39 -1.52
N LEU A 74 -2.77 7.60 -1.05
CA LEU A 74 -4.14 8.09 -0.85
C LEU A 74 -4.89 8.16 -2.18
N SER A 75 -4.21 8.62 -3.23
CA SER A 75 -4.79 8.66 -4.57
C SER A 75 -5.09 7.26 -5.12
N TRP A 76 -4.18 6.31 -4.90
CA TRP A 76 -4.40 4.90 -5.26
C TRP A 76 -5.57 4.32 -4.46
N LEU A 77 -5.59 4.49 -3.14
CA LEU A 77 -6.60 3.90 -2.25
C LEU A 77 -8.01 4.37 -2.60
N HIS A 78 -8.19 5.69 -2.78
CA HIS A 78 -9.46 6.25 -3.22
C HIS A 78 -9.94 5.58 -4.51
N ARG A 79 -9.07 5.49 -5.52
CA ARG A 79 -9.44 4.90 -6.82
C ARG A 79 -9.64 3.39 -6.73
N ALA A 80 -8.87 2.69 -5.92
CA ALA A 80 -8.99 1.24 -5.76
C ALA A 80 -10.34 0.86 -5.15
N VAL A 81 -10.75 1.57 -4.09
CA VAL A 81 -12.08 1.37 -3.48
C VAL A 81 -13.18 1.79 -4.45
N ALA A 82 -13.06 2.93 -5.13
CA ALA A 82 -14.05 3.37 -6.12
C ALA A 82 -14.19 2.38 -7.30
N ASN A 83 -13.07 1.85 -7.79
CA ASN A 83 -13.05 0.82 -8.83
C ASN A 83 -13.73 -0.47 -8.37
N LEU A 84 -13.50 -0.88 -7.13
CA LEU A 84 -14.11 -2.06 -6.54
C LEU A 84 -15.62 -1.88 -6.35
N GLN A 85 -16.07 -0.66 -5.99
CA GLN A 85 -17.49 -0.32 -5.86
C GLN A 85 -18.29 -0.43 -7.17
N ILE A 86 -17.62 -0.28 -8.33
CA ILE A 86 -18.28 -0.47 -9.63
C ILE A 86 -18.67 -1.93 -9.85
N VAL A 87 -17.98 -2.87 -9.20
CA VAL A 87 -18.12 -4.31 -9.46
C VAL A 87 -18.62 -5.11 -8.25
N SER A 88 -18.54 -4.55 -7.04
CA SER A 88 -19.01 -5.15 -5.79
C SER A 88 -19.52 -4.07 -4.84
N VAL A 89 -20.40 -4.43 -3.92
CA VAL A 89 -20.67 -3.60 -2.73
C VAL A 89 -19.47 -3.69 -1.79
N THR A 90 -18.95 -2.55 -1.32
CA THR A 90 -17.87 -2.46 -0.32
C THR A 90 -18.39 -1.81 0.95
N ASP A 91 -17.82 -2.17 2.10
CA ASP A 91 -18.27 -1.63 3.39
C ASP A 91 -17.74 -0.20 3.61
N PHE A 92 -16.60 0.13 2.98
CA PHE A 92 -15.99 1.45 3.03
C PHE A 92 -16.30 2.27 1.78
N SER A 93 -16.60 3.55 1.97
CA SER A 93 -16.62 4.53 0.88
C SER A 93 -15.20 4.95 0.50
N PRO A 94 -14.94 5.37 -0.75
CA PRO A 94 -13.61 5.78 -1.21
C PRO A 94 -13.01 6.91 -0.36
N MET A 95 -13.84 7.89 -0.01
CA MET A 95 -13.42 9.01 0.84
C MET A 95 -13.29 8.57 2.31
N GLY A 96 -14.17 7.68 2.79
CA GLY A 96 -14.09 7.13 4.14
C GLY A 96 -12.77 6.39 4.38
N ALA A 97 -12.34 5.55 3.43
CA ALA A 97 -11.06 4.85 3.50
C ALA A 97 -9.86 5.80 3.56
N VAL A 98 -9.88 6.88 2.78
CA VAL A 98 -8.85 7.93 2.79
C VAL A 98 -8.85 8.68 4.13
N LEU A 99 -10.01 9.10 4.63
CA LEU A 99 -10.10 9.83 5.90
C LEU A 99 -9.61 8.98 7.08
N LEU A 100 -9.97 7.69 7.12
CA LEU A 100 -9.49 6.76 8.15
C LEU A 100 -7.97 6.60 8.11
N THR A 101 -7.38 6.55 6.90
CA THR A 101 -5.93 6.48 6.71
C THR A 101 -5.20 7.71 7.25
N CYS A 102 -5.82 8.89 7.16
CA CYS A 102 -5.21 10.14 7.59
C CYS A 102 -5.13 10.29 9.12
N ILE A 103 -5.80 9.44 9.91
CA ILE A 103 -5.73 9.46 11.37
C ILE A 103 -4.35 8.94 11.81
N PRO A 104 -3.50 9.76 12.44
CA PRO A 104 -2.17 9.33 12.86
C PRO A 104 -2.23 8.12 13.81
N LEU A 105 -1.30 7.18 13.65
CA LEU A 105 -1.14 5.94 14.45
C LEU A 105 -2.32 4.95 14.33
N VAL A 106 -3.54 5.39 14.56
CA VAL A 106 -4.77 4.55 14.50
C VAL A 106 -5.12 4.20 13.06
N GLY A 107 -4.95 5.13 12.11
CA GLY A 107 -5.21 4.91 10.69
C GLY A 107 -4.43 3.74 10.12
N PHE A 108 -3.18 3.56 10.56
CA PHE A 108 -2.35 2.44 10.14
C PHE A 108 -2.93 1.09 10.59
N VAL A 109 -3.47 1.00 11.81
CA VAL A 109 -4.18 -0.21 12.28
C VAL A 109 -5.49 -0.39 11.50
N LEU A 110 -6.17 0.72 11.19
CA LEU A 110 -7.43 0.72 10.45
C LEU A 110 -7.31 0.16 9.01
N HIS A 111 -6.11 0.22 8.41
CA HIS A 111 -5.88 -0.39 7.10
C HIS A 111 -6.18 -1.89 7.09
N PHE A 112 -6.11 -2.59 8.24
CA PHE A 112 -6.48 -4.00 8.32
C PHE A 112 -7.91 -4.26 7.83
N TRP A 113 -8.88 -3.50 8.32
CA TRP A 113 -10.27 -3.69 7.94
C TRP A 113 -10.52 -3.28 6.49
N ILE A 114 -9.92 -2.17 6.04
CA ILE A 114 -10.03 -1.72 4.64
C ILE A 114 -9.49 -2.80 3.70
N PHE A 115 -8.29 -3.29 3.97
CA PHE A 115 -7.65 -4.34 3.18
C PHE A 115 -8.44 -5.66 3.27
N ASN A 116 -8.88 -6.07 4.45
CA ASN A 116 -9.64 -7.30 4.60
C ASN A 116 -10.96 -7.27 3.80
N ASP A 117 -11.70 -6.14 3.83
CA ASP A 117 -12.88 -5.94 2.98
C ASP A 117 -12.50 -6.00 1.50
N MET A 118 -11.49 -5.23 1.07
CA MET A 118 -11.03 -5.24 -0.31
C MET A 118 -10.66 -6.65 -0.81
N VAL A 119 -9.97 -7.46 -0.01
CA VAL A 119 -9.59 -8.84 -0.38
C VAL A 119 -10.80 -9.74 -0.47
N ALA A 120 -11.76 -9.63 0.46
CA ALA A 120 -12.98 -10.42 0.43
C ALA A 120 -13.76 -10.13 -0.86
N ARG A 121 -14.04 -8.84 -1.13
CA ARG A 121 -14.79 -8.41 -2.32
C ARG A 121 -14.06 -8.74 -3.63
N GLN A 122 -12.75 -8.53 -3.68
CA GLN A 122 -11.95 -8.93 -4.86
C GLN A 122 -12.02 -10.43 -5.12
N HIS A 123 -11.96 -11.25 -4.06
CA HIS A 123 -12.04 -12.69 -4.19
C HIS A 123 -13.41 -13.15 -4.69
N ASP A 124 -14.50 -12.60 -4.12
CA ASP A 124 -15.86 -12.92 -4.52
C ASP A 124 -16.10 -12.54 -5.99
N CYS A 125 -15.71 -11.32 -6.40
CA CYS A 125 -15.80 -10.89 -7.80
C CYS A 125 -14.99 -11.78 -8.77
N MET A 126 -13.81 -12.24 -8.37
CA MET A 126 -13.00 -13.12 -9.20
C MET A 126 -13.65 -14.50 -9.34
N HIS A 127 -14.21 -15.02 -8.25
CA HIS A 127 -14.88 -16.31 -8.23
C HIS A 127 -16.15 -16.28 -9.11
N GLU A 128 -16.98 -15.24 -9.00
CA GLU A 128 -18.15 -15.04 -9.85
C GLU A 128 -17.81 -14.95 -11.35
N ARG A 129 -16.62 -14.44 -11.67
CA ARG A 129 -16.13 -14.33 -13.06
C ARG A 129 -15.35 -15.55 -13.52
N GLY A 130 -15.30 -16.63 -12.73
CA GLY A 130 -14.58 -17.86 -13.08
C GLY A 130 -13.05 -17.72 -13.08
N ILE A 131 -12.50 -16.68 -12.47
CA ILE A 131 -11.04 -16.47 -12.37
C ILE A 131 -10.50 -17.31 -11.21
N LEU A 132 -10.14 -18.55 -11.50
CA LEU A 132 -9.51 -19.47 -10.54
C LEU A 132 -8.04 -19.10 -10.34
N LYS A 133 -7.76 -18.22 -9.37
CA LYS A 133 -6.39 -17.86 -8.98
C LYS A 133 -6.16 -17.96 -7.48
N GLU A 134 -4.89 -18.12 -7.12
CA GLU A 134 -4.39 -18.35 -5.77
C GLU A 134 -4.94 -17.34 -4.75
N ARG A 135 -5.62 -17.85 -3.72
CA ARG A 135 -6.30 -17.02 -2.71
C ARG A 135 -5.30 -16.14 -1.98
N PHE A 136 -5.67 -14.89 -1.69
CA PHE A 136 -4.84 -14.03 -0.85
C PHE A 136 -4.50 -14.73 0.46
N PRO A 137 -3.21 -14.84 0.85
CA PRO A 137 -2.85 -15.52 2.08
C PRO A 137 -3.18 -14.62 3.27
N LYS A 138 -4.41 -14.73 3.80
CA LYS A 138 -4.91 -13.94 4.95
C LYS A 138 -3.96 -13.93 6.16
N LYS A 139 -3.15 -14.98 6.32
CA LYS A 139 -2.10 -15.08 7.34
C LYS A 139 -1.14 -13.89 7.31
N PHE A 140 -0.78 -13.36 6.14
CA PHE A 140 0.12 -12.19 6.05
C PHE A 140 -0.53 -10.92 6.56
N LEU A 141 -1.81 -10.70 6.24
CA LEU A 141 -2.55 -9.52 6.69
C LEU A 141 -2.80 -9.56 8.22
N ILE A 142 -3.14 -10.74 8.75
CA ILE A 142 -3.28 -10.95 10.20
C ILE A 142 -1.93 -10.75 10.90
N ALA A 143 -0.86 -11.35 10.39
CA ALA A 143 0.48 -11.18 10.94
C ALA A 143 0.89 -9.70 10.95
N TRP A 144 0.65 -8.99 9.85
CA TRP A 144 0.92 -7.55 9.77
C TRP A 144 0.13 -6.74 10.81
N PHE A 145 -1.15 -7.04 10.99
CA PHE A 145 -1.99 -6.40 12.01
C PHE A 145 -1.45 -6.63 13.42
N LEU A 146 -1.11 -7.88 13.76
CA LEU A 146 -0.57 -8.23 15.07
C LEU A 146 0.77 -7.54 15.35
N VAL A 147 1.67 -7.51 14.36
CA VAL A 147 2.95 -6.80 14.47
C VAL A 147 2.71 -5.30 14.66
N SER A 148 1.75 -4.71 13.93
CA SER A 148 1.42 -3.29 14.02
C SER A 148 0.83 -2.91 15.39
N LEU A 149 -0.02 -3.77 15.96
CA LEU A 149 -0.50 -3.62 17.34
C LEU A 149 0.63 -3.73 18.35
N GLY A 150 1.57 -4.67 18.14
CA GLY A 150 2.75 -4.81 18.98
C GLY A 150 3.61 -3.54 19.00
N ILE A 151 3.86 -2.94 17.83
CA ILE A 151 4.57 -1.65 17.72
C ILE A 151 3.83 -0.56 18.49
N LEU A 152 2.50 -0.45 18.29
CA LEU A 152 1.69 0.56 18.97
C LEU A 152 1.74 0.38 20.50
N ALA A 153 1.59 -0.84 21.00
CA ALA A 153 1.68 -1.14 22.42
C ALA A 153 3.06 -0.81 22.99
N LEU A 154 4.13 -1.08 22.24
CA LEU A 154 5.49 -0.70 22.65
C LEU A 154 5.66 0.82 22.74
N MET A 155 5.11 1.58 21.78
CA MET A 155 5.16 3.05 21.83
C MET A 155 4.51 3.61 23.12
N PHE A 156 3.42 3.02 23.60
CA PHE A 156 2.71 3.51 24.80
C PHE A 156 3.25 2.96 26.14
N THR A 157 4.04 1.89 26.15
CA THR A 157 4.57 1.27 27.39
C THR A 157 5.85 1.95 27.92
N GLY A 158 6.03 3.26 27.70
CA GLY A 158 7.34 3.91 27.68
C GLY A 158 7.67 5.05 28.65
N THR A 159 6.89 5.32 29.70
CA THR A 159 7.13 6.49 30.59
C THR A 159 7.89 6.21 31.89
N GLY A 160 8.39 4.99 32.13
CA GLY A 160 8.82 4.56 33.48
C GLY A 160 10.32 4.36 33.76
N ASN A 161 11.07 3.61 32.94
CA ASN A 161 12.39 3.10 33.34
C ASN A 161 13.47 3.22 32.24
N THR A 162 14.63 3.75 32.62
CA THR A 162 15.78 4.08 31.76
C THR A 162 16.67 2.87 31.40
N SER A 163 16.67 1.80 32.19
CA SER A 163 17.59 0.66 32.01
C SER A 163 17.22 -0.33 30.89
N GLY A 164 15.98 -0.29 30.37
CA GLY A 164 15.49 -1.17 29.29
C GLY A 164 15.31 -0.51 27.93
N GLN A 165 15.65 0.78 27.80
CA GLN A 165 15.33 1.58 26.60
C GLN A 165 16.05 1.11 25.34
N SER A 166 17.28 0.58 25.45
CA SER A 166 18.06 0.09 24.30
C SER A 166 17.49 -1.20 23.70
N ILE A 167 17.13 -2.17 24.54
CA ILE A 167 16.52 -3.44 24.10
C ILE A 167 15.13 -3.19 23.53
N LYS A 168 14.34 -2.33 24.18
CA LYS A 168 13.02 -1.93 23.70
C LYS A 168 13.10 -1.28 22.31
N GLY A 169 14.00 -0.32 22.12
CA GLY A 169 14.20 0.35 20.83
C GLY A 169 14.66 -0.62 19.73
N LEU A 170 15.51 -1.59 20.06
CA LEU A 170 15.91 -2.63 19.11
C LEU A 170 14.70 -3.49 18.66
N ILE A 171 13.87 -3.94 19.60
CA ILE A 171 12.66 -4.73 19.32
C ILE A 171 11.67 -3.93 18.47
N GLU A 172 11.41 -2.66 18.82
CA GLU A 172 10.53 -1.77 18.06
C GLU A 172 10.99 -1.60 16.61
N ASN A 173 12.30 -1.42 16.39
CA ASN A 173 12.87 -1.30 15.05
C ASN A 173 12.73 -2.59 14.24
N ILE A 174 13.02 -3.75 14.83
CA ILE A 174 12.85 -5.05 14.17
C ILE A 174 11.38 -5.27 13.78
N LEU A 175 10.45 -5.01 14.71
CA LEU A 175 9.02 -5.13 14.43
C LEU A 175 8.57 -4.16 13.34
N THR A 176 9.10 -2.94 13.33
CA THR A 176 8.81 -1.94 12.28
C THR A 176 9.28 -2.43 10.91
N VAL A 177 10.49 -2.99 10.81
CA VAL A 177 11.02 -3.57 9.57
C VAL A 177 10.14 -4.73 9.08
N VAL A 178 9.75 -5.63 9.99
CA VAL A 178 8.85 -6.75 9.68
C VAL A 178 7.48 -6.26 9.23
N SER A 179 6.91 -5.25 9.91
CA SER A 179 5.61 -4.67 9.56
C SER A 179 5.63 -4.07 8.16
N ILE A 180 6.62 -3.23 7.83
CA ILE A 180 6.74 -2.62 6.51
C ILE A 180 6.92 -3.70 5.43
N GLY A 181 7.75 -4.72 5.68
CA GLY A 181 7.95 -5.82 4.75
C GLY A 181 6.66 -6.61 4.45
N LEU A 182 5.87 -6.92 5.49
CA LEU A 182 4.56 -7.56 5.33
C LEU A 182 3.57 -6.65 4.60
N TYR A 183 3.57 -5.36 4.90
CA TYR A 183 2.71 -4.37 4.26
C TYR A 183 3.02 -4.27 2.76
N ILE A 184 4.30 -4.21 2.35
CA ILE A 184 4.73 -4.23 0.94
C ILE A 184 4.22 -5.49 0.24
N LYS A 185 4.34 -6.67 0.87
CA LYS A 185 3.83 -7.92 0.30
C LYS A 185 2.32 -7.88 0.10
N CYS A 186 1.57 -7.45 1.12
CA CYS A 186 0.11 -7.31 1.00
C CYS A 186 -0.25 -6.35 -0.14
N PHE A 187 0.38 -5.18 -0.16
CA PHE A 187 0.10 -4.14 -1.14
C PHE A 187 0.43 -4.55 -2.58
N THR A 188 1.53 -5.28 -2.79
CA THR A 188 1.89 -5.85 -4.11
C THR A 188 0.79 -6.76 -4.62
N PHE A 189 0.24 -7.60 -3.73
CA PHE A 189 -0.83 -8.52 -4.10
C PHE A 189 -2.12 -7.78 -4.48
N TYR A 190 -2.50 -6.74 -3.73
CA TYR A 190 -3.67 -5.91 -4.06
C TYR A 190 -3.56 -5.32 -5.46
N ILE A 191 -2.41 -4.73 -5.80
CA ILE A 191 -2.18 -4.12 -7.12
C ILE A 191 -2.29 -5.17 -8.23
N ALA A 192 -1.70 -6.35 -8.03
CA ALA A 192 -1.78 -7.45 -9.01
C ALA A 192 -3.23 -7.90 -9.24
N ARG A 193 -4.01 -8.05 -8.16
CA ARG A 193 -5.43 -8.43 -8.22
C ARG A 193 -6.31 -7.36 -8.84
N GLU A 194 -6.09 -6.09 -8.51
CA GLU A 194 -6.82 -4.97 -9.13
C GLU A 194 -6.57 -4.94 -10.66
N ARG A 195 -5.31 -5.11 -11.09
CA ARG A 195 -4.94 -5.15 -12.50
C ARG A 195 -5.63 -6.30 -13.25
N GLU A 196 -5.70 -7.48 -12.64
CA GLU A 196 -6.40 -8.63 -13.22
C GLU A 196 -7.89 -8.36 -13.39
N LEU A 197 -8.54 -7.85 -12.33
CA LEU A 197 -9.96 -7.55 -12.35
C LEU A 197 -10.30 -6.48 -13.40
N TYR A 198 -9.42 -5.48 -13.54
CA TYR A 198 -9.52 -4.47 -14.59
C TYR A 198 -9.41 -5.07 -15.99
N ASN A 199 -8.42 -5.94 -16.24
CA ASN A 199 -8.23 -6.56 -17.56
C ASN A 199 -9.46 -7.38 -17.96
N VAL A 200 -9.98 -8.22 -17.06
CA VAL A 200 -11.17 -9.04 -17.34
C VAL A 200 -12.39 -8.17 -17.57
N HIS A 201 -12.56 -7.09 -16.79
CA HIS A 201 -13.65 -6.15 -17.00
C HIS A 201 -13.59 -5.47 -18.38
N THR A 202 -12.41 -5.00 -18.79
CA THR A 202 -12.20 -4.39 -20.11
C THR A 202 -12.45 -5.39 -21.24
N GLU A 203 -11.97 -6.62 -21.11
CA GLU A 203 -12.23 -7.67 -22.11
C GLU A 203 -13.72 -7.97 -22.23
N THR A 204 -14.44 -8.05 -21.10
CA THR A 204 -15.89 -8.28 -21.09
C THR A 204 -16.64 -7.14 -21.79
N LEU A 205 -16.26 -5.89 -21.53
CA LEU A 205 -16.85 -4.73 -22.21
C LEU A 205 -16.56 -4.73 -23.70
N PHE A 206 -15.35 -5.13 -24.09
CA PHE A 206 -14.98 -5.22 -25.50
C PHE A 206 -15.80 -6.29 -26.22
N ARG A 207 -15.93 -7.49 -25.66
CA ARG A 207 -16.76 -8.57 -26.21
C ARG A 207 -18.21 -8.11 -26.40
N LYS A 208 -18.82 -7.49 -25.38
CA LYS A 208 -20.19 -6.96 -25.48
C LYS A 208 -20.37 -5.96 -26.62
N ARG A 209 -19.41 -5.04 -26.82
CA ARG A 209 -19.46 -4.09 -27.94
C ARG A 209 -19.31 -4.76 -29.29
N VAL A 210 -18.45 -5.78 -29.39
CA VAL A 210 -18.31 -6.56 -30.62
C VAL A 210 -19.62 -7.29 -30.95
N ASP A 211 -20.24 -7.93 -29.96
CA ASP A 211 -21.51 -8.63 -30.14
C ASP A 211 -22.64 -7.66 -30.55
N GLU A 212 -22.69 -6.46 -29.97
CA GLU A 212 -23.66 -5.42 -30.32
C GLU A 212 -23.50 -4.95 -31.77
N ILE A 213 -22.27 -4.70 -32.22
CA ILE A 213 -21.97 -4.32 -33.61
C ILE A 213 -22.31 -5.46 -34.59
N ILE A 214 -22.04 -6.71 -34.23
CA ILE A 214 -22.42 -7.86 -35.06
C ILE A 214 -23.94 -7.93 -35.19
N ARG A 215 -24.66 -7.76 -34.07
CA ARG A 215 -26.12 -7.77 -34.07
C ARG A 215 -26.71 -6.64 -34.92
N GLU A 216 -26.15 -5.43 -34.84
CA GLU A 216 -26.56 -4.30 -35.69
C GLU A 216 -26.36 -4.61 -37.17
N ARG A 217 -25.21 -5.18 -37.55
CA ARG A 217 -24.93 -5.60 -38.94
C ARG A 217 -25.84 -6.72 -39.42
N GLU A 218 -26.23 -7.65 -38.55
CA GLU A 218 -27.18 -8.71 -38.90
C GLU A 218 -28.59 -8.14 -39.15
N ILE A 219 -29.02 -7.17 -38.33
CA ILE A 219 -30.30 -6.46 -38.52
C ILE A 219 -30.27 -5.66 -39.83
N GLU A 220 -29.18 -4.94 -40.12
CA GLU A 220 -29.03 -4.18 -41.37
C GLU A 220 -29.09 -5.08 -42.60
N ARG A 221 -28.36 -6.21 -42.59
CA ARG A 221 -28.41 -7.21 -43.67
C ARG A 221 -29.80 -7.81 -43.85
N ALA A 222 -30.52 -8.08 -42.76
CA ALA A 222 -31.88 -8.59 -42.82
C ALA A 222 -32.85 -7.54 -43.41
N ALA A 223 -32.67 -6.27 -43.07
CA ALA A 223 -33.47 -5.17 -43.62
C ALA A 223 -33.22 -4.98 -45.13
N ASP A 224 -31.96 -5.03 -45.57
CA ASP A 224 -31.61 -4.93 -47.00
C ASP A 224 -32.21 -6.09 -47.82
N GLN A 225 -32.16 -7.32 -47.29
CA GLN A 225 -32.79 -8.48 -47.95
C GLN A 225 -34.32 -8.39 -48.07
N LEU A 226 -34.98 -7.64 -47.19
CA LEU A 226 -36.41 -7.36 -47.30
C LEU A 226 -36.67 -6.28 -48.35
N ARG A 227 -35.82 -5.26 -48.43
CA ARG A 227 -35.94 -4.18 -49.42
C ARG A 227 -35.70 -4.66 -50.86
N ASP A 228 -34.79 -5.62 -51.05
CA ASP A 228 -34.51 -6.20 -52.37
C ASP A 228 -35.61 -7.16 -52.87
N LYS A 229 -36.61 -7.47 -52.03
CA LYS A 229 -37.74 -8.35 -52.38
C LYS A 229 -39.04 -7.61 -52.70
N GLU A 230 -39.09 -6.30 -52.48
CA GLU A 230 -40.18 -5.41 -52.93
C GLU A 230 -39.89 -4.85 -54.33
#